data_AF-A0A2S5VZG7-F1
#
_entry.id   AF-A0A2S5VZG7-F1
#
_cell.length_a   1.000
_cell.length_b   1.000
_cell.length_c   1.000
_cell.angle_alpha   90.00
_cell.angle_beta   90.00
_cell.angle_gamma   90.00
#
_symmetry.space_group_name_H-M   'P 1'
#
loop_
_entity.id
_entity.type
_entity.pdbx_description
1 polymer ?
#
loop_
_entity_poly.entity_id
_entity_poly.type
_entity_poly.pdbx_seq_one_letter_code
_entity_poly.pdbx_strand_id
1 'polypeptide(L)'
;MRELDDDSPVVRLDARQSAIGSLIVSGATAIAWEASDLVTAAATAAASRTVTGVGGDVTGTPVFTSGNRALVGFDDGDAIVSLRHLAQLRRALFIGDATQPLSVQLFDGRGFTVSTGDGSRMFILTLLRVGNLIELRAEPVARALAPVDIHRGFGFELTHPLATREPRRR
;
A
#
# COMPACT_ATOMS: atom_id res chain seq x y z
N MET A 1 -10.04 14.46 -12.75
CA MET A 1 -9.18 13.48 -12.06
C MET A 1 -8.07 13.10 -13.04
N ARG A 2 -6.80 13.06 -12.63
CA ARG A 2 -5.68 12.75 -13.55
C ARG A 2 -5.45 11.24 -13.58
N GLU A 3 -5.25 10.67 -14.75
CA GLU A 3 -4.93 9.25 -14.91
C GLU A 3 -3.40 9.00 -14.91
N LEU A 4 -3.01 7.82 -14.43
CA LEU A 4 -1.67 7.25 -14.52
C LEU A 4 -1.75 5.98 -15.39
N ASP A 5 -0.98 5.98 -16.47
CA ASP A 5 -0.98 5.00 -17.55
C ASP A 5 0.42 4.90 -18.18
N ASP A 6 0.57 4.26 -19.34
CA ASP A 6 1.86 4.14 -20.03
C ASP A 6 2.47 5.50 -20.44
N ASP A 7 1.64 6.49 -20.79
CA ASP A 7 2.11 7.80 -21.28
C ASP A 7 2.46 8.74 -20.12
N SER A 8 1.75 8.61 -19.00
CA SER A 8 1.92 9.41 -17.80
C SER A 8 2.00 8.54 -16.54
N PRO A 9 2.99 7.63 -16.42
CA PRO A 9 2.99 6.60 -15.38
C PRO A 9 3.30 7.15 -13.99
N VAL A 10 3.91 8.35 -13.91
CA VAL A 10 4.45 8.87 -12.66
C VAL A 10 3.83 10.20 -12.27
N VAL A 11 3.54 10.34 -10.97
CA VAL A 11 3.29 11.62 -10.34
C VAL A 11 4.06 11.73 -9.03
N ARG A 12 4.74 12.87 -8.84
CA ARG A 12 5.34 13.22 -7.56
C ARG A 12 4.44 14.20 -6.83
N LEU A 13 4.10 13.86 -5.60
CA LEU A 13 3.30 14.70 -4.72
C LEU A 13 4.17 15.84 -4.16
N ASP A 14 3.53 16.96 -3.85
CA ASP A 14 4.23 18.04 -3.15
C ASP A 14 4.43 17.70 -1.66
N ALA A 15 5.16 18.57 -0.94
CA ALA A 15 5.45 18.36 0.47
C ALA A 15 4.20 18.34 1.36
N ARG A 16 3.17 19.11 1.01
CA ARG A 16 1.93 19.19 1.76
C ARG A 16 1.12 17.91 1.58
N GLN A 17 0.98 17.46 0.34
CA GLN A 17 0.33 16.21 -0.06
C GLN A 17 1.04 14.98 0.51
N SER A 18 2.34 15.04 0.73
CA SER A 18 3.12 13.92 1.27
C SER A 18 3.05 13.81 2.81
N ALA A 19 2.57 14.84 3.52
CA ALA A 19 2.69 14.88 4.99
C ALA A 19 1.35 14.97 5.75
N ILE A 20 0.26 15.36 5.08
CA ILE A 20 -1.01 15.64 5.75
C ILE A 20 -2.00 14.48 5.59
N GLY A 21 -2.51 14.00 6.72
CA GLY A 21 -3.63 13.07 6.77
C GLY A 21 -3.23 11.68 6.30
N SER A 22 -4.04 11.14 5.40
CA SER A 22 -3.86 9.82 4.80
C SER A 22 -3.90 9.91 3.29
N LEU A 23 -3.21 8.98 2.64
CA LEU A 23 -3.43 8.65 1.24
C LEU A 23 -4.32 7.41 1.20
N ILE A 24 -5.46 7.52 0.52
CA ILE A 24 -6.46 6.45 0.40
C ILE A 24 -6.36 5.87 -1.01
N VAL A 25 -6.31 4.55 -1.13
CA VAL A 25 -6.29 3.82 -2.40
C VAL A 25 -7.49 2.88 -2.45
N SER A 26 -8.52 3.27 -3.19
CA SER A 26 -9.70 2.46 -3.46
C SER A 26 -9.47 1.48 -4.60
N GLY A 27 -10.16 0.34 -4.56
CA GLY A 27 -10.06 -0.73 -5.56
C GLY A 27 -8.89 -1.69 -5.35
N ALA A 28 -8.06 -1.47 -4.34
CA ALA A 28 -7.00 -2.40 -3.98
C ALA A 28 -7.60 -3.64 -3.31
N THR A 29 -7.20 -4.82 -3.77
CA THR A 29 -7.57 -6.12 -3.20
C THR A 29 -6.42 -6.75 -2.42
N ALA A 30 -5.18 -6.33 -2.71
CA ALA A 30 -3.97 -6.71 -2.00
C ALA A 30 -3.03 -5.51 -1.86
N ILE A 31 -2.28 -5.50 -0.76
CA ILE A 31 -1.23 -4.52 -0.49
C ILE A 31 0.03 -5.21 0.01
N ALA A 32 1.18 -4.60 -0.26
CA ALA A 32 2.45 -4.92 0.40
C ALA A 32 3.16 -3.62 0.77
N TRP A 33 3.92 -3.63 1.86
CA TRP A 33 4.69 -2.47 2.29
C TRP A 33 5.98 -2.87 2.97
N GLU A 34 6.94 -1.96 2.91
CA GLU A 34 8.25 -2.06 3.54
C GLU A 34 8.49 -0.77 4.32
N ALA A 35 8.78 -0.92 5.61
CA ALA A 35 9.15 0.18 6.49
C ALA A 35 10.63 0.57 6.31
N SER A 36 11.02 1.70 6.88
CA SER A 36 12.38 2.23 6.77
C SER A 36 13.45 1.38 7.47
N ASP A 37 13.03 0.52 8.40
CA ASP A 37 13.84 -0.50 9.07
C ASP A 37 13.80 -1.87 8.36
N LEU A 38 13.30 -1.91 7.12
CA LEU A 38 13.17 -3.11 6.26
C LEU A 38 12.16 -4.15 6.77
N VAL A 39 11.33 -3.79 7.75
CA VAL A 39 10.19 -4.62 8.16
C VAL A 39 9.16 -4.63 7.03
N THR A 40 8.72 -5.82 6.63
CA THR A 40 7.88 -6.01 5.45
C THR A 40 6.67 -6.86 5.76
N ALA A 41 5.51 -6.44 5.27
CA ALA A 41 4.26 -7.17 5.39
C ALA A 41 3.36 -6.97 4.16
N ALA A 42 2.36 -7.83 4.06
CA ALA A 42 1.32 -7.78 3.04
C ALA A 42 -0.04 -8.09 3.66
N ALA A 43 -1.10 -7.62 3.04
CA ALA A 43 -2.47 -7.88 3.46
C ALA A 43 -3.42 -7.96 2.26
N THR A 44 -4.54 -8.65 2.44
CA THR A 44 -5.62 -8.74 1.45
C THR A 44 -6.93 -8.17 1.99
N ALA A 45 -7.70 -7.48 1.15
CA ALA A 45 -8.95 -6.82 1.53
C ALA A 45 -10.01 -7.79 2.10
N ALA A 46 -10.01 -9.06 1.65
CA ALA A 46 -10.97 -10.09 2.08
C ALA A 46 -10.97 -10.35 3.59
N ALA A 47 -9.88 -10.01 4.28
CA ALA A 47 -9.73 -10.23 5.70
C ALA A 47 -10.04 -8.98 6.55
N SER A 48 -10.60 -7.93 5.94
CA SER A 48 -11.07 -6.71 6.62
C SER A 48 -12.27 -6.91 7.58
N ARG A 49 -12.70 -8.15 7.82
CA ARG A 49 -13.93 -8.46 8.60
C ARG A 49 -13.69 -9.11 9.97
N THR A 50 -12.45 -9.34 10.40
CA THR A 50 -12.20 -10.00 11.70
C THR A 50 -11.55 -9.05 12.70
N VAL A 51 -12.41 -8.44 13.53
CA VAL A 51 -12.22 -7.99 14.93
C VAL A 51 -10.82 -7.47 15.35
N THR A 52 -10.78 -6.17 15.70
CA THR A 52 -9.70 -5.34 16.28
C THR A 52 -8.85 -4.50 15.31
N GLY A 53 -9.43 -3.40 14.81
CA GLY A 53 -8.70 -2.15 14.53
C GLY A 53 -7.75 -2.10 13.32
N VAL A 54 -7.41 -3.21 12.69
CA VAL A 54 -6.77 -3.30 11.36
C VAL A 54 -7.27 -4.59 10.73
N GLY A 55 -8.21 -4.46 9.80
CA GLY A 55 -8.83 -5.62 9.18
C GLY A 55 -7.98 -6.16 8.03
N GLY A 56 -7.37 -7.33 8.22
CA GLY A 56 -6.65 -8.06 7.18
C GLY A 56 -5.86 -9.24 7.79
N ASP A 57 -5.77 -10.37 7.10
CA ASP A 57 -4.82 -11.44 7.38
C ASP A 57 -3.47 -10.88 6.94
N VAL A 58 -2.85 -10.12 7.83
CA VAL A 58 -1.54 -9.57 7.61
C VAL A 58 -0.56 -10.73 7.63
N THR A 59 0.08 -10.97 6.49
CA THR A 59 1.23 -11.87 6.41
C THR A 59 2.50 -11.04 6.53
N GLY A 60 3.39 -11.47 7.41
CA GLY A 60 4.60 -10.71 7.77
C GLY A 60 4.39 -9.92 9.05
N THR A 61 5.22 -8.89 9.28
CA THR A 61 5.17 -8.11 10.53
C THR A 61 4.46 -6.77 10.32
N PRO A 62 3.29 -6.54 10.95
CA PRO A 62 2.59 -5.26 10.83
C PRO A 62 3.40 -4.13 11.47
N VAL A 63 3.30 -2.93 10.89
CA VAL A 63 3.93 -1.73 11.41
C VAL A 63 2.86 -0.75 11.82
N PHE A 64 2.90 -0.32 13.08
CA PHE A 64 1.96 0.64 13.65
C PHE A 64 2.66 1.97 13.90
N THR A 65 1.91 3.03 13.68
CA THR A 65 2.26 4.39 14.08
C THR A 65 2.24 4.53 15.61
N SER A 66 2.85 5.59 16.14
CA SER A 66 2.82 5.88 17.59
C SER A 66 1.40 6.10 18.14
N GLY A 67 0.42 6.39 17.28
CA GLY A 67 -1.00 6.51 17.62
C GLY A 67 -1.79 5.20 17.52
N ASN A 68 -1.11 4.05 17.43
CA ASN A 68 -1.71 2.73 17.28
C ASN A 68 -2.60 2.56 16.04
N ARG A 69 -2.31 3.29 14.96
CA ARG A 69 -2.90 3.07 13.63
C ARG A 69 -1.91 2.35 12.73
N ALA A 70 -2.37 1.51 11.81
CA ALA A 70 -1.51 0.91 10.80
C ALA A 70 -0.75 1.99 10.00
N LEU A 71 0.54 1.74 9.73
CA LEU A 71 1.31 2.58 8.81
C LEU A 71 0.78 2.46 7.38
N VAL A 72 0.51 1.23 6.96
CA VAL A 72 -0.23 0.85 5.75
C VAL A 72 -1.19 -0.29 6.13
N GLY A 73 -2.44 -0.24 5.68
CA GLY A 73 -3.43 -1.26 5.99
C GLY A 73 -4.72 -1.06 5.22
N PHE A 74 -5.71 -1.94 5.45
CA PHE A 74 -7.08 -1.74 4.97
C PHE A 74 -7.97 -1.16 6.06
N ASP A 75 -8.90 -0.30 5.65
CA ASP A 75 -10.01 0.22 6.46
C ASP A 75 -11.24 0.36 5.57
N ASP A 76 -12.35 -0.26 5.96
CA ASP A 76 -13.61 -0.32 5.20
C ASP A 76 -13.46 -0.67 3.70
N GLY A 77 -12.50 -1.54 3.37
CA GLY A 77 -12.23 -1.99 1.99
C GLY A 77 -11.29 -1.10 1.18
N ASP A 78 -10.91 0.07 1.70
CA ASP A 78 -9.89 0.94 1.11
C ASP A 78 -8.52 0.67 1.73
N ALA A 79 -7.47 0.73 0.91
CA ALA A 79 -6.11 0.73 1.42
C ALA A 79 -5.73 2.14 1.88
N ILE A 80 -5.11 2.26 3.06
CA ILE A 80 -4.76 3.55 3.68
C ILE A 80 -3.28 3.58 4.00
N VAL A 81 -2.64 4.73 3.73
CA VAL A 81 -1.28 5.07 4.17
C VAL A 81 -1.31 6.26 5.13
N SER A 82 -0.72 6.09 6.31
CA SER A 82 -0.64 7.14 7.34
C SER A 82 0.48 8.15 7.04
N LEU A 83 0.17 9.25 6.33
CA LEU A 83 1.17 10.20 5.81
C LEU A 83 1.92 10.99 6.88
N ARG A 84 1.31 11.24 8.04
CA ARG A 84 2.00 11.88 9.18
C ARG A 84 3.23 11.08 9.64
N HIS A 85 3.26 9.79 9.34
CA HIS A 85 4.32 8.87 9.71
C HIS A 85 5.15 8.41 8.50
N LEU A 86 5.13 9.16 7.39
CA LEU A 86 5.82 8.82 6.14
C LEU A 86 7.30 8.45 6.34
N ALA A 87 8.00 9.06 7.31
CA ALA A 87 9.41 8.73 7.59
C ALA A 87 9.64 7.26 8.00
N GLN A 88 8.61 6.58 8.50
CA GLN A 88 8.62 5.16 8.82
C GLN A 88 8.38 4.26 7.60
N LEU A 89 7.86 4.81 6.50
CA LEU A 89 7.60 4.07 5.27
C LEU A 89 8.76 4.22 4.30
N ARG A 90 9.14 3.12 3.63
CA ARG A 90 10.09 3.13 2.53
C ARG A 90 9.38 3.02 1.19
N ARG A 91 8.46 2.08 1.07
CA ARG A 91 7.65 1.84 -0.13
C ARG A 91 6.38 1.06 0.18
N ALA A 92 5.38 1.20 -0.68
CA ALA A 92 4.17 0.39 -0.67
C ALA A 92 3.76 0.02 -2.10
N LEU A 93 2.97 -1.04 -2.20
CA LEU A 93 2.42 -1.59 -3.42
C LEU A 93 0.93 -1.87 -3.22
N PHE A 94 0.12 -1.50 -4.20
CA PHE A 94 -1.33 -1.68 -4.19
C PHE A 94 -1.74 -2.40 -5.47
N ILE A 95 -2.46 -3.50 -5.30
CA ILE A 95 -2.82 -4.42 -6.38
C ILE A 95 -4.36 -4.48 -6.40
N GLY A 96 -4.96 -4.12 -7.53
CA GLY A 96 -6.38 -4.33 -7.78
C GLY A 96 -6.65 -5.66 -8.48
N ASP A 97 -7.92 -5.96 -8.75
CA ASP A 97 -8.33 -7.12 -9.56
C ASP A 97 -8.45 -6.80 -11.07
N ALA A 98 -8.12 -5.55 -11.44
CA ALA A 98 -8.20 -5.00 -12.79
C ALA A 98 -9.61 -5.06 -13.43
N THR A 99 -10.66 -5.21 -12.63
CA THR A 99 -12.06 -5.01 -13.05
C THR A 99 -12.50 -3.56 -12.84
N GLN A 100 -11.90 -2.88 -11.86
CA GLN A 100 -12.08 -1.47 -11.58
C GLN A 100 -10.72 -0.77 -11.47
N PRO A 101 -10.62 0.52 -11.82
CA PRO A 101 -9.38 1.28 -11.68
C PRO A 101 -9.03 1.48 -10.20
N LEU A 102 -7.73 1.46 -9.87
CA LEU A 102 -7.29 1.96 -8.57
C LEU A 102 -7.48 3.47 -8.54
N SER A 103 -8.00 3.97 -7.43
CA SER A 103 -8.21 5.42 -7.25
C SER A 103 -7.50 5.91 -6.00
N VAL A 104 -6.63 6.90 -6.17
CA VAL A 104 -5.90 7.57 -5.09
C VAL A 104 -6.64 8.84 -4.69
N GLN A 105 -6.88 9.03 -3.40
CA GLN A 105 -7.43 10.27 -2.84
C GLN A 105 -6.51 10.85 -1.75
N LEU A 106 -6.37 12.17 -1.77
CA LEU A 106 -5.60 12.95 -0.80
C LEU A 106 -6.50 13.89 0.00
N PHE A 107 -5.98 14.39 1.12
CA PHE A 107 -6.71 15.25 2.04
C PHE A 107 -7.22 16.57 1.41
N ASP A 108 -6.57 17.07 0.35
CA ASP A 108 -6.91 18.32 -0.34
C ASP A 108 -7.95 18.14 -1.45
N GLY A 109 -8.53 16.94 -1.56
CA GLY A 109 -9.50 16.57 -2.59
C GLY A 109 -8.87 16.24 -3.95
N ARG A 110 -7.53 16.33 -4.09
CA ARG A 110 -6.85 15.88 -5.30
C ARG A 110 -6.84 14.36 -5.34
N GLY A 111 -6.98 13.81 -6.54
CA GLY A 111 -6.94 12.38 -6.75
C GLY A 111 -6.44 11.97 -8.13
N PHE A 112 -6.03 10.71 -8.20
CA PHE A 112 -5.47 10.07 -9.38
C PHE A 112 -6.18 8.75 -9.64
N THR A 113 -6.39 8.38 -10.89
CA THR A 113 -6.80 7.03 -11.27
C THR A 113 -5.63 6.30 -11.87
N VAL A 114 -5.54 4.99 -11.65
CA VAL A 114 -4.58 4.12 -12.32
C VAL A 114 -5.35 3.31 -13.34
N SER A 115 -4.87 3.34 -14.59
CA SER A 115 -5.51 2.63 -15.70
C SER A 115 -5.66 1.14 -15.38
N THR A 116 -6.75 0.52 -15.83
CA THR A 116 -6.93 -0.94 -15.69
C THR A 116 -6.08 -1.74 -16.69
N GLY A 117 -5.45 -1.07 -17.66
CA GLY A 117 -4.67 -1.69 -18.72
C GLY A 117 -5.55 -2.27 -19.84
N ASP A 118 -5.11 -3.41 -20.38
CA ASP A 118 -5.75 -4.11 -21.50
C ASP A 118 -6.06 -5.59 -21.16
N GLY A 119 -6.38 -6.40 -22.18
CA GLY A 119 -6.70 -7.82 -22.00
C GLY A 119 -5.52 -8.68 -21.52
N SER A 120 -4.28 -8.21 -21.69
CA SER A 120 -3.05 -8.93 -21.38
C SER A 120 -2.29 -8.35 -20.18
N ARG A 121 -2.38 -7.03 -19.99
CA ARG A 121 -1.67 -6.27 -18.96
C ARG A 121 -2.64 -5.49 -18.10
N MET A 122 -2.28 -5.30 -16.84
CA MET A 122 -2.94 -4.39 -15.93
C MET A 122 -1.90 -3.48 -15.28
N PHE A 123 -2.32 -2.35 -14.74
CA PHE A 123 -1.45 -1.54 -13.90
C PHE A 123 -1.73 -1.79 -12.43
N ILE A 124 -0.65 -1.80 -11.66
CA ILE A 124 -0.68 -1.71 -10.20
C ILE A 124 -0.10 -0.36 -9.79
N LEU A 125 -0.30 0.02 -8.54
CA LEU A 125 0.26 1.25 -8.01
C LEU A 125 1.44 0.97 -7.10
N THR A 126 2.59 1.57 -7.37
CA THR A 126 3.67 1.70 -6.38
C THR A 126 3.68 3.08 -5.75
N LEU A 127 4.03 3.11 -4.47
CA LEU A 127 4.33 4.31 -3.71
C LEU A 127 5.77 4.22 -3.24
N LEU A 128 6.59 5.19 -3.61
CA LEU A 128 7.98 5.31 -3.19
C LEU A 128 8.14 6.58 -2.35
N ARG A 129 8.82 6.45 -1.20
CA ARG A 129 9.29 7.61 -0.46
C ARG A 129 10.61 8.09 -1.07
N VAL A 130 10.63 9.29 -1.63
CA VAL A 130 11.83 9.96 -2.16
C VAL A 130 12.14 11.18 -1.29
N GLY A 131 13.08 11.02 -0.35
CA GLY A 131 13.32 12.04 0.68
C GLY A 131 12.10 12.19 1.58
N ASN A 132 11.47 13.37 1.56
CA ASN A 132 10.22 13.62 2.31
C ASN A 132 8.98 13.67 1.40
N LEU A 133 9.13 13.29 0.13
CA LEU A 133 8.07 13.31 -0.85
C LEU A 133 7.62 11.90 -1.19
N ILE A 134 6.37 11.79 -1.62
CA ILE A 134 5.82 10.59 -2.22
C ILE A 134 5.91 10.70 -3.74
N GLU A 135 6.34 9.62 -4.36
CA GLU A 135 6.16 9.37 -5.78
C GLU A 135 5.23 8.17 -5.96
N LEU A 136 4.21 8.36 -6.78
CA LEU A 136 3.26 7.34 -7.20
C LEU A 136 3.59 6.92 -8.62
N ARG A 137 3.60 5.61 -8.89
CA ARG A 137 3.81 5.08 -10.23
C ARG A 137 2.79 4.02 -10.58
N ALA A 138 2.23 4.11 -11.78
CA ALA A 138 1.54 3.02 -12.44
C ALA A 138 2.58 2.07 -13.03
N GLU A 139 2.58 0.81 -12.58
CA GLU A 139 3.53 -0.20 -13.03
C GLU A 139 2.78 -1.28 -13.82
N PRO A 140 3.14 -1.55 -15.08
CA PRO A 140 2.48 -2.56 -15.89
C PRO A 140 2.92 -3.96 -15.44
N VAL A 141 1.95 -4.85 -15.23
CA VAL A 141 2.17 -6.27 -14.93
C VAL A 141 1.26 -7.16 -15.79
N ALA A 142 1.66 -8.41 -15.96
CA ALA A 142 0.80 -9.39 -16.62
C ALA A 142 -0.46 -9.65 -15.79
N ARG A 143 -1.64 -9.57 -16.42
CA ARG A 143 -2.94 -9.73 -15.75
C ARG A 143 -3.14 -11.11 -15.11
N ALA A 144 -2.42 -12.13 -15.58
CA ALA A 144 -2.51 -13.50 -15.07
C ALA A 144 -1.75 -13.74 -13.75
N LEU A 145 -0.94 -12.78 -13.28
CA LEU A 145 -0.15 -12.96 -12.06
C LEU A 145 -1.03 -12.87 -10.81
N ALA A 146 -0.83 -13.80 -9.87
CA ALA A 146 -1.45 -13.71 -8.56
C ALA A 146 -0.78 -12.60 -7.72
N PRO A 147 -1.49 -11.95 -6.78
CA PRO A 147 -0.93 -10.88 -5.96
C PRO A 147 0.36 -11.27 -5.23
N VAL A 148 0.47 -12.53 -4.78
CA VAL A 148 1.67 -13.07 -4.12
C VAL A 148 2.90 -13.05 -5.01
N ASP A 149 2.72 -13.38 -6.30
CA ASP A 149 3.81 -13.40 -7.27
C ASP A 149 4.18 -11.97 -7.69
N ILE A 150 3.18 -11.07 -7.75
CA ILE A 150 3.41 -9.65 -8.02
C ILE A 150 4.29 -9.04 -6.92
N HIS A 151 3.90 -9.08 -5.64
CA HIS A 151 4.70 -8.41 -4.60
C HIS A 151 6.09 -9.04 -4.45
N ARG A 152 6.25 -10.36 -4.64
CA ARG A 152 7.57 -11.01 -4.71
C ARG A 152 8.40 -10.51 -5.89
N GLY A 153 7.79 -10.38 -7.07
CA GLY A 153 8.44 -9.82 -8.26
C GLY A 153 8.93 -8.38 -8.06
N PHE A 154 8.25 -7.60 -7.20
CA PHE A 154 8.66 -6.26 -6.76
C PHE A 154 9.66 -6.28 -5.59
N GLY A 155 10.14 -7.46 -5.17
CA GLY A 155 11.16 -7.62 -4.15
C GLY A 155 10.66 -7.37 -2.72
N PHE A 156 9.38 -7.59 -2.43
CA PHE A 156 8.89 -7.61 -1.05
C PHE A 156 9.13 -9.00 -0.43
N GLU A 157 10.08 -9.08 0.49
CA GLU A 157 10.38 -10.27 1.28
C GLU A 157 9.71 -10.15 2.66
N LEU A 158 8.63 -10.89 2.89
CA LEU A 158 7.81 -10.76 4.11
C LEU A 158 8.61 -11.16 5.35
N THR A 159 8.67 -10.29 6.35
CA THR A 159 9.42 -10.56 7.59
C THR A 159 8.59 -11.41 8.54
N HIS A 160 9.17 -12.49 9.06
CA HIS A 160 8.50 -13.34 10.04
C HIS A 160 8.24 -12.58 11.35
N PRO A 161 7.01 -12.62 11.90
CA PRO A 161 6.76 -12.10 13.23
C PRO A 161 7.64 -12.80 14.25
N LEU A 162 8.46 -12.04 14.98
CA LEU A 162 9.14 -12.57 16.15
C LEU A 162 8.07 -12.88 17.21
N ALA A 163 7.98 -14.14 17.64
CA ALA A 163 7.14 -14.49 18.77
C ALA A 163 7.54 -13.63 19.97
N THR A 164 6.58 -12.87 20.51
CA THR A 164 6.78 -12.08 21.72
C THR A 164 7.31 -13.02 22.80
N ARG A 165 8.54 -12.79 23.24
CA ARG A 165 9.18 -13.59 24.28
C ARG A 165 8.29 -13.53 25.53
N GLU A 166 7.76 -14.67 25.96
CA GLU A 166 6.93 -14.71 27.17
C GLU A 166 7.69 -14.07 28.35
N PRO A 167 7.03 -13.23 29.16
CA PRO A 167 7.65 -12.71 30.36
C PRO A 167 8.04 -13.91 31.23
N ARG A 168 9.33 -14.05 31.52
CA ARG A 168 9.82 -15.03 32.49
C ARG A 168 9.07 -14.78 33.80
N ARG A 169 8.14 -15.66 34.15
CA ARG A 169 7.55 -15.70 35.48
C ARG A 169 8.70 -15.88 36.49
N ARG A 170 8.86 -14.90 37.37
CA ARG A 170 9.66 -15.01 38.59
C ARG A 170 8.78 -15.58 39.69
#